data_AF-A0A6J1VV82-F1
#
_entry.id   AF-A0A6J1VV82-F1
#
_cell.length_a   1.000
_cell.length_b   1.000
_cell.length_c   1.000
_cell.angle_alpha   90.00
_cell.angle_beta   90.00
_cell.angle_gamma   90.00
#
_symmetry.space_group_name_H-M   'P 1'
#
loop_
_entity.id
_entity.type
_entity.pdbx_description
1 polymer ?
#
loop_
_entity_poly.entity_id
_entity_poly.type
_entity_poly.pdbx_seq_one_letter_code
_entity_poly.pdbx_strand_id
1 'polypeptide(L)'
;MVAHDDAGGLLPIKRTIRVIDAQNQTFREQEEPSNKRVRSLARVTSLANLISPVRNGAVRRFGQTIQSFSLRGDTKSPASGQKPCGRLTAPTPPKRRNSVLWSETLDVTMKETLSTKEIKRQEAIYELSRGEQDLIEDLKLARKAYHDPMLKLSIMSEEELSHIFGDLDSYIPLHEDFLEKLGQVTRPDGSVEQIGPILVEWLPGLNAYKAYCSNQLAAKALLDQKKQDARVQDFLQRCLESPFSRKLDLWSFLDIPRSRLVKYPLLLKEILRHTANDHPDVQSLEEAICLIQGVLSDINLKKGESECQYYIDKLEYLDEKQRDPRIEASKVLLCHGELKNKNGHKLYIFLFQEILVLTRPVTRNERHSYQVYRQPIPVQDLVLEDLQDGDVKMGGSFRGAFGNSDKAKNIFRVRFRDSSSGQSHTLQANDIFHKQQWFNCIQAAVAPFQPSPVPFEMKDLPELSEEGEENHQPFGSSAKIQRRQASASGSFRLELGENGAEDDAAGEAKSVKSYRMHSALRRSRDKNQTSVKRKETLV
;
A
#
# COMPACT_ATOMS: atom_id res chain seq x y z
N MET A 1 -26.28 59.87 60.37
CA MET A 1 -27.47 59.59 61.21
C MET A 1 -27.23 58.28 61.94
N VAL A 2 -27.65 58.20 63.21
CA VAL A 2 -27.93 57.00 64.05
C VAL A 2 -27.44 55.65 63.46
N ALA A 3 -26.36 54.98 63.88
CA ALA A 3 -25.80 54.66 65.20
C ALA A 3 -26.50 53.50 65.95
N HIS A 4 -25.80 52.36 66.13
CA HIS A 4 -25.51 51.77 67.45
C HIS A 4 -24.55 50.56 67.36
N ASP A 5 -23.76 50.37 68.41
CA ASP A 5 -22.87 49.22 68.70
C ASP A 5 -23.72 47.99 69.19
N ASP A 6 -23.22 46.83 69.64
CA ASP A 6 -22.10 46.58 70.56
C ASP A 6 -21.62 45.11 70.56
N ALA A 7 -20.60 44.79 71.38
CA ALA A 7 -19.81 43.57 71.37
C ALA A 7 -20.22 42.51 72.43
N GLY A 8 -19.60 41.33 72.35
CA GLY A 8 -19.66 40.31 73.40
C GLY A 8 -19.15 38.94 72.94
N GLY A 9 -18.07 38.44 73.55
CA GLY A 9 -17.53 37.10 73.28
C GLY A 9 -17.14 36.36 74.55
N LEU A 10 -17.10 35.03 74.52
CA LEU A 10 -16.62 34.18 75.63
C LEU A 10 -16.19 32.77 75.16
N LEU A 11 -15.04 32.34 75.66
CA LEU A 11 -14.56 30.95 75.80
C LEU A 11 -14.33 30.73 77.32
N PRO A 12 -13.91 29.55 77.85
CA PRO A 12 -13.87 28.19 77.30
C PRO A 12 -14.55 27.12 78.22
N ILE A 13 -14.75 25.88 77.76
CA ILE A 13 -14.85 24.70 78.65
C ILE A 13 -14.03 23.52 78.09
N LYS A 14 -13.28 22.84 78.97
CA LYS A 14 -12.57 21.56 78.72
C LYS A 14 -13.15 20.44 79.59
N ARG A 15 -13.23 19.22 79.05
CA ARG A 15 -13.16 17.86 79.66
C ARG A 15 -13.66 16.87 78.58
N THR A 16 -12.96 15.86 78.06
CA THR A 16 -11.98 14.87 78.59
C THR A 16 -12.61 13.80 79.48
N ILE A 17 -12.70 12.55 78.99
CA ILE A 17 -12.23 11.30 79.65
C ILE A 17 -12.60 10.03 78.82
N ARG A 18 -11.59 9.15 78.62
CA ARG A 18 -11.53 7.66 78.38
C ARG A 18 -12.55 7.00 77.42
N VAL A 19 -12.16 6.18 76.44
CA VAL A 19 -11.22 5.02 76.37
C VAL A 19 -11.75 3.74 77.02
N ILE A 20 -12.06 2.75 76.18
CA ILE A 20 -11.95 1.30 76.43
C ILE A 20 -11.38 0.69 75.15
N ASP A 21 -10.32 -0.12 75.26
CA ASP A 21 -9.72 -0.86 74.14
C ASP A 21 -10.32 -2.28 74.03
N ALA A 22 -10.49 -2.76 72.80
CA ALA A 22 -10.53 -4.20 72.49
C ALA A 22 -10.09 -4.45 71.04
N GLN A 23 -8.99 -5.21 70.92
CA GLN A 23 -8.34 -5.75 69.73
C GLN A 23 -9.35 -6.26 68.65
N ASN A 24 -9.07 -6.15 67.35
CA ASN A 24 -7.94 -6.84 66.74
C ASN A 24 -7.33 -6.16 65.49
N GLN A 25 -6.12 -6.60 65.10
CA GLN A 25 -5.28 -5.94 64.10
C GLN A 25 -5.33 -6.60 62.72
N THR A 26 -5.37 -5.81 61.64
CA THR A 26 -4.51 -6.00 60.45
C THR A 26 -4.39 -4.71 59.62
N PHE A 27 -3.20 -4.10 59.67
CA PHE A 27 -2.56 -3.18 58.72
C PHE A 27 -3.24 -1.87 58.21
N ARG A 28 -2.39 -0.84 58.10
CA ARG A 28 -2.67 0.52 57.57
C ARG A 28 -2.64 0.53 56.02
N GLU A 29 -3.32 1.44 55.30
CA GLU A 29 -3.10 2.91 55.23
C GLU A 29 -1.65 3.27 54.79
N GLN A 30 -1.40 4.30 53.97
CA GLN A 30 -2.11 5.58 53.90
C GLN A 30 -1.98 6.27 52.51
N GLU A 31 -2.97 7.06 52.11
CA GLU A 31 -2.80 8.13 51.10
C GLU A 31 -2.26 9.42 51.74
N GLU A 32 -1.64 10.30 50.95
CA GLU A 32 -1.38 11.70 51.30
C GLU A 32 -1.58 12.62 50.06
N PRO A 33 -1.78 13.96 50.23
CA PRO A 33 -3.08 14.52 49.88
C PRO A 33 -3.18 15.33 48.58
N SER A 34 -4.41 15.41 48.06
CA SER A 34 -4.76 16.14 46.83
C SER A 34 -4.85 17.67 47.04
N ASN A 35 -3.90 18.42 46.48
CA ASN A 35 -4.00 19.87 46.32
C ASN A 35 -4.65 20.23 44.97
N LYS A 36 -5.96 20.55 45.00
CA LYS A 36 -6.74 20.87 43.79
C LYS A 36 -6.46 22.29 43.28
N ARG A 37 -5.99 22.41 42.03
CA ARG A 37 -6.07 23.65 41.24
C ARG A 37 -6.86 23.36 39.97
N VAL A 38 -8.09 23.88 39.89
CA VAL A 38 -9.03 23.60 38.80
C VAL A 38 -8.46 24.09 37.46
N ARG A 39 -8.54 23.25 36.43
CA ARG A 39 -8.37 23.63 35.02
C ARG A 39 -9.69 23.39 34.29
N SER A 40 -10.00 24.28 33.35
CA SER A 40 -11.23 24.25 32.54
C SER A 40 -11.27 23.06 31.56
N LEU A 41 -12.46 22.78 31.03
CA LEU A 41 -12.71 21.67 30.10
C LEU A 41 -11.73 21.66 28.92
N ALA A 42 -11.32 20.46 28.53
CA ALA A 42 -10.44 20.25 27.38
C ALA A 42 -11.11 20.66 26.07
N ARG A 43 -10.37 21.36 25.20
CA ARG A 43 -10.78 21.59 23.81
C ARG A 43 -10.83 20.24 23.08
N VAL A 44 -11.86 20.05 22.25
CA VAL A 44 -11.92 18.92 21.32
C VAL A 44 -10.77 19.06 20.31
N THR A 45 -9.90 18.07 20.25
CA THR A 45 -8.81 18.01 19.26
C THR A 45 -9.36 17.49 17.93
N SER A 46 -9.50 18.37 16.94
CA SER A 46 -9.71 17.97 15.55
C SER A 46 -8.60 17.01 15.09
N LEU A 47 -8.98 15.97 14.34
CA LEU A 47 -8.06 14.96 13.78
C LEU A 47 -7.00 15.58 12.86
N ALA A 48 -7.26 16.78 12.31
CA ALA A 48 -6.34 17.55 11.47
C ALA A 48 -4.95 17.83 12.08
N ASN A 49 -4.78 17.71 13.41
CA ASN A 49 -3.49 17.91 14.09
C ASN A 49 -2.87 16.64 14.71
N LEU A 50 -3.53 15.47 14.65
CA LEU A 50 -3.00 14.23 15.24
C LEU A 50 -2.10 13.41 14.31
N ILE A 51 -1.95 13.81 13.04
CA ILE A 51 -1.05 13.16 12.07
C ILE A 51 -0.09 14.20 11.49
N SER A 52 1.10 14.30 12.09
CA SER A 52 2.28 14.85 11.39
C SER A 52 2.50 14.08 10.08
N PRO A 53 3.01 14.72 9.00
CA PRO A 53 3.17 14.05 7.71
C PRO A 53 3.93 12.73 7.87
N VAL A 54 3.27 11.64 7.49
CA VAL A 54 3.65 10.28 7.92
C VAL A 54 5.05 9.94 7.43
N ARG A 55 5.99 9.80 8.36
CA ARG A 55 7.36 9.36 8.06
C ARG A 55 7.40 7.83 7.89
N ASN A 56 6.84 7.37 6.77
CA ASN A 56 6.80 6.01 6.22
C ASN A 56 7.20 4.85 7.16
N GLY A 57 6.20 4.24 7.78
CA GLY A 57 6.21 2.83 8.18
C GLY A 57 5.21 2.04 7.31
N ALA A 58 5.58 1.00 6.56
CA ALA A 58 6.95 0.55 6.27
C ALA A 58 7.07 -0.16 4.90
N VAL A 59 7.74 0.49 3.94
CA VAL A 59 8.56 -0.17 2.92
C VAL A 59 9.85 0.65 2.78
N ARG A 60 10.90 0.24 3.50
CA ARG A 60 12.18 0.98 3.55
C ARG A 60 13.06 0.63 2.35
N ARG A 61 12.81 1.25 1.19
CA ARG A 61 13.76 1.23 0.05
C ARG A 61 15.05 1.99 0.42
N PHE A 62 15.98 1.32 1.10
CA PHE A 62 17.29 1.85 1.47
C PHE A 62 18.26 1.79 0.28
N GLY A 63 18.61 2.94 -0.28
CA GLY A 63 19.45 3.02 -1.49
C GLY A 63 19.97 4.42 -1.78
N GLN A 64 20.68 5.04 -0.84
CA GLN A 64 21.46 6.26 -1.09
C GLN A 64 22.93 6.04 -0.73
N THR A 65 23.81 6.39 -1.67
CA THR A 65 25.26 6.26 -1.55
C THR A 65 25.81 7.41 -0.70
N ILE A 66 26.69 7.11 0.25
CA ILE A 66 27.41 8.12 1.02
C ILE A 66 28.34 8.90 0.08
N GLN A 67 28.14 10.21 -0.04
CA GLN A 67 29.19 11.13 -0.48
C GLN A 67 29.97 11.65 0.73
N SER A 68 31.25 11.93 0.52
CA SER A 68 32.24 12.09 1.58
C SER A 68 32.10 13.40 2.35
N PHE A 69 32.36 13.30 3.66
CA PHE A 69 32.79 14.42 4.48
C PHE A 69 34.02 15.11 3.86
N SER A 70 34.08 16.44 3.95
CA SER A 70 35.30 17.21 3.70
C SER A 70 35.51 18.15 4.87
N LEU A 71 36.66 18.02 5.52
CA LEU A 71 37.01 18.78 6.74
C LEU A 71 37.46 20.19 6.36
N ARG A 72 37.05 21.19 7.14
CA ARG A 72 37.59 22.55 7.03
C ARG A 72 39.01 22.57 7.58
N GLY A 73 39.95 23.10 6.81
CA GLY A 73 41.23 23.61 7.31
C GLY A 73 41.22 25.14 7.27
N ASP A 74 41.60 25.79 8.37
CA ASP A 74 41.66 27.25 8.46
C ASP A 74 43.02 27.81 8.02
N THR A 75 43.02 28.68 7.00
CA THR A 75 44.15 29.59 6.71
C THR A 75 43.63 30.99 6.31
N LYS A 76 44.18 32.04 6.93
CA LYS A 76 43.92 33.45 6.63
C LYS A 76 44.80 33.88 5.43
N SER A 77 44.32 34.50 4.36
CA SER A 77 44.10 35.97 4.14
C SER A 77 44.35 36.25 2.62
N PRO A 78 44.16 37.47 2.07
CA PRO A 78 42.97 38.33 2.08
C PRO A 78 42.61 38.88 0.67
N ALA A 79 41.58 39.75 0.60
CA ALA A 79 41.33 40.76 -0.45
C ALA A 79 40.99 40.35 -1.91
N SER A 80 39.73 40.56 -2.33
CA SER A 80 39.33 41.62 -3.29
C SER A 80 37.84 41.51 -3.69
N GLY A 81 37.30 42.57 -4.29
CA GLY A 81 36.03 42.53 -5.06
C GLY A 81 34.72 42.53 -4.26
N GLN A 82 34.26 43.71 -3.84
CA GLN A 82 32.86 43.89 -3.43
C GLN A 82 31.92 43.66 -4.64
N LYS A 83 30.92 42.80 -4.48
CA LYS A 83 29.71 42.77 -5.32
C LYS A 83 28.49 43.12 -4.45
N PRO A 84 27.49 43.86 -4.98
CA PRO A 84 26.37 44.33 -4.18
C PRO A 84 25.55 43.15 -3.65
N CYS A 85 25.10 43.25 -2.40
CA CYS A 85 24.28 42.23 -1.76
C CYS A 85 22.92 42.14 -2.48
N GLY A 86 22.70 41.06 -3.22
CA GLY A 86 21.38 40.71 -3.73
C GLY A 86 20.44 40.50 -2.55
N ARG A 87 19.43 41.38 -2.42
CA ARG A 87 18.45 41.34 -1.33
C ARG A 87 17.70 40.01 -1.40
N LEU A 88 18.07 39.06 -0.55
CA LEU A 88 17.34 37.80 -0.38
C LEU A 88 15.87 38.12 -0.08
N THR A 89 14.99 37.81 -1.02
CA THR A 89 13.55 37.89 -0.81
C THR A 89 13.18 36.94 0.32
N ALA A 90 12.58 37.47 1.39
CA ALA A 90 12.13 36.66 2.51
C ALA A 90 11.18 35.57 1.96
N PRO A 91 11.36 34.30 2.33
CA PRO A 91 10.59 33.20 1.75
C PRO A 91 9.12 33.39 2.09
N THR A 92 8.31 33.67 1.06
CA THR A 92 6.88 33.95 1.19
C THR A 92 6.22 32.83 2.00
N PRO A 93 5.43 33.14 3.05
CA PRO A 93 4.86 32.12 3.91
C PRO A 93 3.97 31.17 3.08
N PRO A 94 4.05 29.85 3.29
CA PRO A 94 3.24 28.90 2.55
C PRO A 94 1.76 29.17 2.82
N LYS A 95 0.91 29.13 1.77
CA LYS A 95 -0.53 29.37 1.89
C LYS A 95 -1.15 28.21 2.69
N ARG A 96 -1.26 28.36 4.01
CA ARG A 96 -1.99 27.41 4.86
C ARG A 96 -3.47 27.40 4.42
N ARG A 97 -4.13 26.25 4.55
CA ARG A 97 -5.59 26.17 4.44
C ARG A 97 -6.24 26.70 5.72
N ASN A 98 -7.44 27.27 5.56
CA ASN A 98 -8.21 27.79 6.69
C ASN A 98 -8.95 26.64 7.39
N SER A 99 -8.56 26.35 8.64
CA SER A 99 -9.15 25.28 9.45
C SER A 99 -10.36 25.77 10.25
N VAL A 100 -11.37 26.31 9.56
CA VAL A 100 -12.64 26.76 10.16
C VAL A 100 -13.45 25.54 10.63
N LEU A 101 -13.92 25.48 11.86
CA LEU A 101 -14.77 24.37 12.33
C LEU A 101 -16.20 24.49 11.76
N TRP A 102 -16.96 23.39 11.66
CA TRP A 102 -18.38 23.49 11.31
C TRP A 102 -19.15 24.26 12.39
N SER A 103 -18.78 24.06 13.65
CA SER A 103 -19.22 24.85 14.79
C SER A 103 -18.77 26.33 14.76
N GLU A 104 -17.86 26.74 13.85
CA GLU A 104 -17.54 28.15 13.59
C GLU A 104 -18.36 28.74 12.43
N THR A 105 -18.99 27.92 11.59
CA THR A 105 -19.90 28.36 10.52
C THR A 105 -21.37 28.53 10.94
N LEU A 106 -21.72 28.27 12.20
CA LEU A 106 -23.07 28.42 12.73
C LEU A 106 -23.27 29.60 13.69
N ASP A 107 -24.47 30.18 13.65
CA ASP A 107 -24.98 31.11 14.66
C ASP A 107 -25.08 30.47 16.05
N VAL A 108 -24.94 31.30 17.08
CA VAL A 108 -24.87 30.86 18.49
C VAL A 108 -26.12 30.07 18.91
N THR A 109 -27.30 30.55 18.53
CA THR A 109 -28.61 29.97 18.87
C THR A 109 -28.77 28.51 18.44
N MET A 110 -28.09 28.09 17.36
CA MET A 110 -28.20 26.72 16.83
C MET A 110 -27.19 25.74 17.46
N LYS A 111 -26.24 26.24 18.26
CA LYS A 111 -25.32 25.41 19.06
C LYS A 111 -25.96 24.98 20.37
N GLU A 112 -26.96 25.71 20.84
CA GLU A 112 -27.65 25.47 22.11
C GLU A 112 -28.78 24.43 21.97
N THR A 113 -29.27 24.18 20.75
CA THR A 113 -30.33 23.20 20.46
C THR A 113 -29.83 21.81 20.09
N LEU A 114 -28.58 21.67 19.62
CA LEU A 114 -28.02 20.39 19.16
C LEU A 114 -27.23 19.66 20.26
N SER A 115 -27.32 18.33 20.28
CA SER A 115 -26.55 17.51 21.21
C SER A 115 -25.06 17.51 20.88
N THR A 116 -24.20 17.33 21.90
CA THR A 116 -22.73 17.23 21.70
C THR A 116 -22.28 15.95 20.99
N LYS A 117 -23.20 15.03 20.68
CA LYS A 117 -22.99 13.90 19.76
C LYS A 117 -23.31 14.35 18.33
N GLU A 118 -24.46 14.98 18.11
CA GLU A 118 -24.87 15.46 16.79
C GLU A 118 -23.94 16.53 16.21
N ILE A 119 -23.48 17.49 17.03
CA ILE A 119 -22.47 18.47 16.60
C ILE A 119 -21.21 17.78 16.05
N LYS A 120 -20.80 16.64 16.61
CA LYS A 120 -19.64 15.87 16.13
C LYS A 120 -19.94 15.06 14.86
N ARG A 121 -21.19 14.60 14.68
CA ARG A 121 -21.63 13.98 13.42
C ARG A 121 -21.54 14.99 12.28
N GLN A 122 -22.06 16.21 12.50
CA GLN A 122 -21.98 17.31 11.54
C GLN A 122 -20.53 17.78 11.30
N GLU A 123 -19.70 17.90 12.34
CA GLU A 123 -18.27 18.20 12.18
C GLU A 123 -17.53 17.12 11.35
N ALA A 124 -17.86 15.83 11.51
CA ALA A 124 -17.30 14.74 10.71
C ALA A 124 -17.79 14.76 9.25
N ILE A 125 -19.07 15.07 9.02
CA ILE A 125 -19.64 15.29 7.67
C ILE A 125 -18.95 16.48 6.98
N TYR A 126 -18.67 17.56 7.72
CA TYR A 126 -17.97 18.74 7.21
C TYR A 126 -16.45 18.54 7.03
N GLU A 127 -15.81 17.66 7.79
CA GLU A 127 -14.42 17.22 7.53
C GLU A 127 -14.36 16.35 6.25
N LEU A 128 -15.37 15.51 6.02
CA LEU A 128 -15.52 14.78 4.76
C LEU A 128 -15.68 15.75 3.58
N SER A 129 -16.69 16.62 3.57
CA SER A 129 -17.00 17.50 2.43
C SER A 129 -15.89 18.48 2.10
N ARG A 130 -15.33 19.18 3.10
CA ARG A 130 -14.18 20.06 2.89
C ARG A 130 -12.96 19.29 2.38
N GLY A 131 -12.79 18.04 2.77
CA GLY A 131 -11.74 17.17 2.27
C GLY A 131 -11.88 16.83 0.77
N GLU A 132 -13.08 16.89 0.21
CA GLU A 132 -13.32 16.79 -1.24
C GLU A 132 -13.03 18.12 -1.95
N GLN A 133 -13.41 19.25 -1.35
CA GLN A 133 -13.03 20.58 -1.86
C GLN A 133 -11.49 20.74 -1.91
N ASP A 134 -10.81 20.33 -0.84
CA ASP A 134 -9.35 20.25 -0.73
C ASP A 134 -8.71 19.39 -1.83
N LEU A 135 -9.34 18.25 -2.16
CA LEU A 135 -8.90 17.35 -3.23
C LEU A 135 -9.07 17.99 -4.60
N ILE A 136 -10.25 18.56 -4.89
CA ILE A 136 -10.57 19.21 -6.17
C ILE A 136 -9.62 20.39 -6.42
N GLU A 137 -9.35 21.21 -5.40
CA GLU A 137 -8.33 22.27 -5.48
C GLU A 137 -6.95 21.70 -5.85
N ASP A 138 -6.52 20.63 -5.17
CA ASP A 138 -5.18 20.06 -5.34
C ASP A 138 -4.99 19.32 -6.67
N LEU A 139 -6.03 18.67 -7.21
CA LEU A 139 -6.02 18.09 -8.56
C LEU A 139 -5.91 19.19 -9.62
N LYS A 140 -6.76 20.23 -9.52
CA LYS A 140 -6.73 21.40 -10.42
C LYS A 140 -5.39 22.13 -10.35
N LEU A 141 -4.77 22.19 -9.16
CA LEU A 141 -3.44 22.76 -8.96
C LEU A 141 -2.33 21.89 -9.56
N ALA A 142 -2.40 20.56 -9.39
CA ALA A 142 -1.42 19.63 -9.95
C ALA A 142 -1.33 19.75 -11.48
N ARG A 143 -2.46 19.85 -12.18
CA ARG A 143 -2.46 20.11 -13.63
C ARG A 143 -1.96 21.52 -13.95
N LYS A 144 -2.61 22.56 -13.42
CA LYS A 144 -2.34 23.97 -13.80
C LYS A 144 -0.96 24.52 -13.42
N ALA A 145 -0.35 24.01 -12.34
CA ALA A 145 0.93 24.53 -11.83
C ALA A 145 2.14 23.61 -12.10
N TYR A 146 1.93 22.36 -12.51
CA TYR A 146 3.02 21.44 -12.85
C TYR A 146 2.89 20.89 -14.29
N HIS A 147 1.78 20.24 -14.63
CA HIS A 147 1.59 19.65 -15.97
C HIS A 147 1.67 20.70 -17.09
N ASP A 148 0.76 21.67 -17.07
CA ASP A 148 0.58 22.61 -18.19
C ASP A 148 1.83 23.50 -18.42
N PRO A 149 2.53 23.99 -17.37
CA PRO A 149 3.78 24.71 -17.55
C PRO A 149 4.91 23.82 -18.08
N MET A 150 5.01 22.55 -17.65
CA MET A 150 6.05 21.64 -18.16
C MET A 150 5.82 21.27 -19.64
N LEU A 151 4.56 21.12 -20.06
CA LEU A 151 4.20 20.95 -21.47
C LEU A 151 4.53 22.20 -22.28
N LYS A 152 4.05 23.37 -21.84
CA LYS A 152 4.21 24.66 -22.56
C LYS A 152 5.66 25.14 -22.67
N LEU A 153 6.52 24.73 -21.73
CA LEU A 153 7.96 25.04 -21.73
C LEU A 153 8.83 23.91 -22.32
N SER A 154 8.22 22.85 -22.86
CA SER A 154 8.90 21.66 -23.41
C SER A 154 9.93 21.05 -22.44
N ILE A 155 9.60 21.02 -21.14
CA ILE A 155 10.44 20.47 -20.07
C ILE A 155 10.37 18.94 -20.12
N MET A 156 9.17 18.39 -20.33
CA MET A 156 8.92 16.97 -20.64
C MET A 156 7.98 16.88 -21.84
N SER A 157 7.94 15.73 -22.52
CA SER A 157 7.02 15.50 -23.64
C SER A 157 5.58 15.28 -23.17
N GLU A 158 4.62 15.42 -24.10
CA GLU A 158 3.20 15.11 -23.85
C GLU A 158 2.98 13.64 -23.44
N GLU A 159 3.74 12.70 -24.02
CA GLU A 159 3.74 11.28 -23.65
C GLU A 159 4.26 11.07 -22.22
N GLU A 160 5.37 11.72 -21.86
CA GLU A 160 5.97 11.63 -20.52
C GLU A 160 5.07 12.24 -19.45
N LEU A 161 4.43 13.36 -19.76
CA LEU A 161 3.46 14.02 -18.89
C LEU A 161 2.18 13.19 -18.74
N SER A 162 1.65 12.64 -19.84
CA SER A 162 0.51 11.71 -19.80
C SER A 162 0.82 10.47 -18.96
N HIS A 163 2.04 9.95 -19.03
CA HIS A 163 2.47 8.79 -18.23
C HIS A 163 2.66 9.11 -16.75
N ILE A 164 3.11 10.33 -16.39
CA ILE A 164 3.31 10.75 -14.99
C ILE A 164 2.01 11.17 -14.32
N PHE A 165 1.19 11.99 -15.01
CA PHE A 165 -0.02 12.60 -14.45
C PHE A 165 -1.28 11.76 -14.69
N GLY A 166 -1.34 10.97 -15.77
CA GLY A 166 -2.61 10.41 -16.24
C GLY A 166 -3.64 11.51 -16.50
N ASP A 167 -4.93 11.15 -16.46
CA ASP A 167 -6.01 12.15 -16.59
C ASP A 167 -6.59 12.56 -15.22
N LEU A 168 -5.83 13.38 -14.47
CA LEU A 168 -6.26 13.87 -13.15
C LEU A 168 -7.62 14.60 -13.17
N ASP A 169 -7.98 15.27 -14.27
CA ASP A 169 -9.25 16.00 -14.33
C ASP A 169 -10.45 15.07 -14.54
N SER A 170 -10.26 13.87 -15.12
CA SER A 170 -11.37 12.90 -15.31
C SER A 170 -12.04 12.50 -14.00
N TYR A 171 -11.33 12.64 -12.87
CA TYR A 171 -11.84 12.35 -11.53
C TYR A 171 -12.54 13.54 -10.88
N ILE A 172 -12.28 14.78 -11.32
CA ILE A 172 -12.85 15.99 -10.70
C ILE A 172 -14.39 15.97 -10.67
N PRO A 173 -15.11 15.65 -11.77
CA PRO A 173 -16.57 15.61 -11.76
C PRO A 173 -17.16 14.62 -10.76
N LEU A 174 -16.47 13.52 -10.44
CA LEU A 174 -16.92 12.57 -9.43
C LEU A 174 -16.97 13.22 -8.03
N HIS A 175 -15.99 14.05 -7.70
CA HIS A 175 -15.94 14.73 -6.40
C HIS A 175 -16.86 15.96 -6.37
N GLU A 176 -17.11 16.59 -7.52
CA GLU A 176 -18.08 17.68 -7.64
C GLU A 176 -19.53 17.17 -7.53
N ASP A 177 -19.87 16.02 -8.11
CA ASP A 177 -21.17 15.33 -7.96
C ASP A 177 -21.52 15.04 -6.49
N PHE A 178 -20.57 14.49 -5.72
CA PHE A 178 -20.77 14.26 -4.28
C PHE A 178 -21.02 15.55 -3.51
N LEU A 179 -20.26 16.61 -3.80
CA LEU A 179 -20.44 17.91 -3.16
C LEU A 179 -21.77 18.57 -3.54
N GLU A 180 -22.23 18.39 -4.77
CA GLU A 180 -23.54 18.87 -5.21
C GLU A 180 -24.67 18.12 -4.48
N LYS A 181 -24.67 16.78 -4.50
CA LYS A 181 -25.65 15.94 -3.81
C LYS A 181 -25.69 16.23 -2.30
N LEU A 182 -24.52 16.38 -1.67
CA LEU A 182 -24.43 16.74 -0.26
C LEU A 182 -24.97 18.16 0.00
N GLY A 183 -24.72 19.11 -0.90
CA GLY A 183 -25.30 20.46 -0.86
C GLY A 183 -26.81 20.45 -0.98
N GLN A 184 -27.38 19.61 -1.85
CA GLN A 184 -28.84 19.47 -2.05
C GLN A 184 -29.57 18.94 -0.79
N VAL A 185 -28.91 18.10 0.03
CA VAL A 185 -29.47 17.61 1.32
C VAL A 185 -29.04 18.44 2.54
N THR A 186 -28.21 19.46 2.36
CA THR A 186 -27.83 20.38 3.43
C THR A 186 -28.98 21.35 3.68
N ARG A 187 -29.52 21.34 4.90
CA ARG A 187 -30.63 22.21 5.32
C ARG A 187 -30.18 23.69 5.41
N PRO A 188 -31.11 24.65 5.44
CA PRO A 188 -30.78 26.08 5.59
C PRO A 188 -30.01 26.45 6.88
N ASP A 189 -30.03 25.57 7.89
CA ASP A 189 -29.25 25.68 9.13
C ASP A 189 -27.82 25.10 9.02
N GLY A 190 -27.41 24.63 7.83
CA GLY A 190 -26.11 24.02 7.60
C GLY A 190 -25.96 22.59 8.11
N SER A 191 -27.04 21.96 8.60
CA SER A 191 -27.05 20.56 9.03
C SER A 191 -27.43 19.59 7.89
N VAL A 192 -26.81 18.42 7.88
CA VAL A 192 -27.14 17.32 6.98
C VAL A 192 -27.90 16.26 7.75
N GLU A 193 -29.13 15.94 7.35
CA GLU A 193 -29.93 14.92 8.02
C GLU A 193 -29.37 13.52 7.76
N GLN A 194 -29.44 13.05 6.51
CA GLN A 194 -28.93 11.74 6.08
C GLN A 194 -27.81 11.93 5.05
N ILE A 195 -26.75 11.12 5.17
CA ILE A 195 -25.62 11.09 4.23
C ILE A 195 -25.32 9.68 3.70
N GLY A 196 -25.80 8.65 4.40
CA GLY A 196 -25.59 7.25 4.05
C GLY A 196 -26.00 6.89 2.62
N PRO A 197 -27.23 7.23 2.15
CA PRO A 197 -27.66 6.92 0.79
C PRO A 197 -26.77 7.52 -0.30
N ILE A 198 -26.32 8.77 -0.13
CA ILE A 198 -25.40 9.45 -1.07
C ILE A 198 -24.07 8.70 -1.11
N LEU A 199 -23.56 8.25 0.03
CA LEU A 199 -22.31 7.50 0.11
C LEU A 199 -22.42 6.10 -0.53
N VAL A 200 -23.53 5.40 -0.31
CA VAL A 200 -23.79 4.08 -0.93
C VAL A 200 -23.83 4.18 -2.46
N GLU A 201 -24.48 5.21 -3.01
CA GLU A 201 -24.50 5.47 -4.46
C GLU A 201 -23.12 5.86 -5.01
N TRP A 202 -22.40 6.74 -4.31
CA TRP A 202 -21.21 7.41 -4.82
C TRP A 202 -19.91 6.61 -4.72
N LEU A 203 -19.68 5.91 -3.59
CA LEU A 203 -18.39 5.25 -3.32
C LEU A 203 -17.97 4.21 -4.36
N PRO A 204 -18.86 3.43 -5.00
CA PRO A 204 -18.49 2.56 -6.13
C PRO A 204 -17.82 3.31 -7.30
N GLY A 205 -18.15 4.59 -7.52
CA GLY A 205 -17.55 5.44 -8.56
C GLY A 205 -16.04 5.65 -8.38
N LEU A 206 -15.53 5.58 -7.14
CA LEU A 206 -14.09 5.71 -6.83
C LEU A 206 -13.24 4.60 -7.46
N ASN A 207 -13.85 3.51 -7.95
CA ASN A 207 -13.19 2.50 -8.78
C ASN A 207 -12.53 3.09 -10.04
N ALA A 208 -12.95 4.28 -10.52
CA ALA A 208 -12.27 5.02 -11.58
C ALA A 208 -10.76 5.22 -11.33
N TYR A 209 -10.35 5.36 -10.06
CA TYR A 209 -8.94 5.50 -9.68
C TYR A 209 -8.09 4.23 -9.80
N LYS A 210 -8.69 3.06 -10.11
CA LYS A 210 -7.99 1.78 -10.22
C LYS A 210 -6.82 1.85 -11.22
N ALA A 211 -7.05 2.41 -12.41
CA ALA A 211 -6.01 2.57 -13.44
C ALA A 211 -4.90 3.54 -13.01
N TYR A 212 -5.27 4.65 -12.36
CA TYR A 212 -4.32 5.65 -11.84
C TYR A 212 -3.39 5.05 -10.79
N CYS A 213 -3.97 4.39 -9.79
CA CYS A 213 -3.23 3.79 -8.68
C CYS A 213 -2.36 2.61 -9.12
N SER A 214 -2.73 1.88 -10.19
CA SER A 214 -1.89 0.82 -10.77
C SER A 214 -0.71 1.37 -11.58
N ASN A 215 -0.84 2.53 -12.22
CA ASN A 215 0.25 3.16 -12.98
C ASN A 215 1.29 3.89 -12.09
N GLN A 216 0.96 4.22 -10.84
CA GLN A 216 1.81 5.02 -9.94
C GLN A 216 3.27 4.54 -9.84
N LEU A 217 3.56 3.23 -9.91
CA LEU A 217 4.94 2.72 -9.87
C LEU A 217 5.76 3.14 -11.10
N ALA A 218 5.15 3.06 -12.29
CA ALA A 218 5.79 3.44 -13.55
C ALA A 218 5.94 4.97 -13.65
N ALA A 219 4.87 5.71 -13.31
CA ALA A 219 4.90 7.17 -13.17
C ALA A 219 6.01 7.65 -12.22
N LYS A 220 6.17 6.99 -11.05
CA LYS A 220 7.23 7.28 -10.09
C LYS A 220 8.62 7.00 -10.66
N ALA A 221 8.80 5.88 -11.35
CA ALA A 221 10.07 5.52 -11.96
C ALA A 221 10.48 6.50 -13.06
N LEU A 222 9.54 6.94 -13.91
CA LEU A 222 9.81 7.96 -14.92
C LEU A 222 10.10 9.32 -14.28
N LEU A 223 9.38 9.71 -13.23
CA LEU A 223 9.67 10.96 -12.50
C LEU A 223 11.04 10.93 -11.80
N ASP A 224 11.45 9.78 -11.24
CA ASP A 224 12.78 9.62 -10.62
C ASP A 224 13.91 9.61 -11.67
N GLN A 225 13.67 9.09 -12.88
CA GLN A 225 14.56 9.23 -14.02
C GLN A 225 14.64 10.70 -14.49
N LYS A 226 13.49 11.36 -14.67
CA LYS A 226 13.40 12.74 -15.16
C LYS A 226 13.93 13.77 -14.17
N LYS A 227 13.94 13.47 -12.87
CA LYS A 227 14.71 14.20 -11.84
C LYS A 227 16.23 14.19 -12.06
N GLN A 228 16.77 13.60 -13.15
CA GLN A 228 18.16 13.75 -13.59
C GLN A 228 18.35 14.84 -14.66
N ASP A 229 17.29 15.30 -15.35
CA ASP A 229 17.35 16.49 -16.23
C ASP A 229 17.38 17.76 -15.36
N ALA A 230 18.40 18.60 -15.55
CA ALA A 230 18.57 19.85 -14.82
C ALA A 230 17.37 20.81 -15.01
N ARG A 231 16.70 20.81 -16.16
CA ARG A 231 15.49 21.63 -16.43
C ARG A 231 14.30 21.17 -15.60
N VAL A 232 14.16 19.85 -15.40
CA VAL A 232 13.13 19.26 -14.54
C VAL A 232 13.43 19.57 -13.07
N GLN A 233 14.69 19.44 -12.64
CA GLN A 233 15.08 19.82 -11.26
C GLN A 233 14.82 21.30 -10.96
N ASP A 234 15.29 22.21 -11.82
CA ASP A 234 15.10 23.65 -11.69
C ASP A 234 13.62 24.03 -11.64
N PHE A 235 12.79 23.48 -12.55
CA PHE A 235 11.35 23.70 -12.52
C PHE A 235 10.71 23.23 -11.20
N LEU A 236 10.98 22.00 -10.76
CA LEU A 236 10.43 21.46 -9.52
C LEU A 236 10.89 22.25 -8.28
N GLN A 237 12.12 22.77 -8.29
CA GLN A 237 12.64 23.65 -7.23
C GLN A 237 11.90 24.99 -7.18
N ARG A 238 11.67 25.64 -8.33
CA ARG A 238 10.86 26.88 -8.42
C ARG A 238 9.42 26.67 -7.92
N CYS A 239 8.84 25.49 -8.16
CA CYS A 239 7.53 25.13 -7.59
C CYS A 239 7.58 25.00 -6.06
N LEU A 240 8.61 24.35 -5.50
CA LEU A 240 8.80 24.21 -4.04
C LEU A 240 9.01 25.56 -3.33
N GLU A 241 9.66 26.52 -4.01
CA GLU A 241 9.86 27.89 -3.53
C GLU A 241 8.58 28.76 -3.65
N SER A 242 7.64 28.36 -4.51
CA SER A 242 6.39 29.09 -4.75
C SER A 242 5.31 28.78 -3.70
N PRO A 243 4.51 29.77 -3.22
CA PRO A 243 3.57 29.57 -2.11
C PRO A 243 2.48 28.52 -2.34
N PHE A 244 2.12 28.23 -3.60
CA PHE A 244 1.06 27.30 -3.96
C PHE A 244 1.42 25.85 -3.61
N SER A 245 2.69 25.46 -3.67
CA SER A 245 3.12 24.09 -3.38
C SER A 245 2.92 23.72 -1.91
N ARG A 246 2.77 24.71 -1.03
CA ARG A 246 2.76 24.54 0.43
C ARG A 246 4.02 23.82 0.96
N LYS A 247 5.12 23.84 0.19
CA LYS A 247 6.37 23.07 0.37
C LYS A 247 6.23 21.55 0.18
N LEU A 248 5.20 21.10 -0.54
CA LEU A 248 5.02 19.73 -1.01
C LEU A 248 5.68 19.56 -2.39
N ASP A 249 6.31 18.41 -2.65
CA ASP A 249 6.90 18.11 -3.96
C ASP A 249 5.84 17.58 -4.94
N LEU A 250 6.16 17.51 -6.24
CA LEU A 250 5.23 16.97 -7.24
C LEU A 250 4.75 15.55 -6.91
N TRP A 251 5.60 14.68 -6.34
CA TRP A 251 5.15 13.34 -5.94
C TRP A 251 4.09 13.39 -4.84
N SER A 252 4.24 14.31 -3.89
CA SER A 252 3.24 14.54 -2.83
C SER A 252 1.86 14.91 -3.39
N PHE A 253 1.78 15.61 -4.54
CA PHE A 253 0.52 15.89 -5.25
C PHE A 253 -0.01 14.67 -6.01
N LEU A 254 0.86 13.94 -6.73
CA LEU A 254 0.49 12.70 -7.44
C LEU A 254 0.06 11.56 -6.49
N ASP A 255 0.42 11.64 -5.21
CA ASP A 255 0.00 10.69 -4.17
C ASP A 255 -1.36 11.04 -3.54
N ILE A 256 -1.93 12.22 -3.82
CA ILE A 256 -3.18 12.69 -3.18
C ILE A 256 -4.37 11.73 -3.41
N PRO A 257 -4.66 11.24 -4.63
CA PRO A 257 -5.77 10.29 -4.84
C PRO A 257 -5.67 9.05 -3.94
N ARG A 258 -4.52 8.38 -3.96
CA ARG A 258 -4.25 7.21 -3.12
C ARG A 258 -4.32 7.54 -1.63
N SER A 259 -3.86 8.73 -1.24
CA SER A 259 -3.89 9.25 0.13
C SER A 259 -5.29 9.64 0.61
N ARG A 260 -6.21 10.04 -0.29
CA ARG A 260 -7.62 10.30 0.05
C ARG A 260 -8.44 9.01 0.10
N LEU A 261 -8.29 8.11 -0.87
CA LEU A 261 -9.00 6.84 -0.94
C LEU A 261 -8.91 6.05 0.38
N VAL A 262 -7.72 5.93 0.97
CA VAL A 262 -7.52 5.21 2.24
C VAL A 262 -8.08 5.91 3.48
N LYS A 263 -8.59 7.15 3.38
CA LYS A 263 -9.18 7.91 4.49
C LYS A 263 -10.69 7.73 4.61
N TYR A 264 -11.40 7.44 3.52
CA TYR A 264 -12.86 7.24 3.57
C TYR A 264 -13.30 6.21 4.62
N PRO A 265 -12.66 5.03 4.80
CA PRO A 265 -13.03 4.09 5.86
C PRO A 265 -12.85 4.62 7.29
N LEU A 266 -12.06 5.68 7.47
CA LEU A 266 -11.86 6.35 8.77
C LEU A 266 -12.90 7.46 8.97
N LEU A 267 -13.12 8.29 7.94
CA LEU A 267 -14.11 9.37 7.95
C LEU A 267 -15.53 8.83 8.16
N LEU A 268 -15.92 7.79 7.43
CA LEU A 268 -17.24 7.16 7.58
C LEU A 268 -17.42 6.51 8.96
N LYS A 269 -16.36 5.91 9.53
CA LYS A 269 -16.41 5.36 10.90
C LYS A 269 -16.56 6.46 11.95
N GLU A 270 -15.95 7.63 11.74
CA GLU A 270 -16.12 8.78 12.64
C GLU A 270 -17.54 9.37 12.54
N ILE A 271 -18.15 9.45 11.35
CA ILE A 271 -19.57 9.82 11.20
C ILE A 271 -20.45 8.79 11.93
N LEU A 272 -20.32 7.50 11.62
CA LEU A 272 -21.11 6.41 12.22
C LEU A 272 -21.01 6.37 13.76
N ARG A 273 -19.83 6.68 14.32
CA ARG A 273 -19.59 6.78 15.77
C ARG A 273 -20.44 7.86 16.45
N HIS A 274 -20.84 8.90 15.72
CA HIS A 274 -21.70 9.98 16.20
C HIS A 274 -23.15 9.90 15.70
N THR A 275 -23.47 9.00 14.77
CA THR A 275 -24.84 8.65 14.39
C THR A 275 -25.61 8.02 15.58
N ALA A 276 -26.91 8.33 15.73
CA ALA A 276 -27.77 7.72 16.75
C ALA A 276 -28.22 6.31 16.31
N ASN A 277 -28.41 5.40 17.26
CA ASN A 277 -28.60 3.97 16.96
C ASN A 277 -29.92 3.66 16.22
N ASP A 278 -30.87 4.58 16.32
CA ASP A 278 -32.20 4.63 15.73
C ASP A 278 -32.25 5.42 14.41
N HIS A 279 -31.14 6.04 14.00
CA HIS A 279 -31.07 6.89 12.81
C HIS A 279 -30.80 6.05 11.53
N PRO A 280 -31.49 6.32 10.39
CA PRO A 280 -31.38 5.49 9.18
C PRO A 280 -29.97 5.40 8.61
N ASP A 281 -29.13 6.43 8.78
CA ASP A 281 -27.71 6.38 8.35
C ASP A 281 -26.92 5.20 8.93
N VAL A 282 -27.32 4.57 10.06
CA VAL A 282 -26.54 3.47 10.66
C VAL A 282 -26.28 2.36 9.63
N GLN A 283 -27.34 1.83 9.01
CA GLN A 283 -27.23 0.72 8.06
C GLN A 283 -26.51 1.15 6.79
N SER A 284 -26.86 2.32 6.23
CA SER A 284 -26.23 2.83 5.01
C SER A 284 -24.77 3.24 5.20
N LEU A 285 -24.34 3.66 6.40
CA LEU A 285 -22.93 3.91 6.71
C LEU A 285 -22.15 2.60 6.88
N GLU A 286 -22.73 1.57 7.48
CA GLU A 286 -22.13 0.23 7.54
C GLU A 286 -21.96 -0.37 6.13
N GLU A 287 -22.97 -0.25 5.28
CA GLU A 287 -22.91 -0.61 3.86
C GLU A 287 -21.84 0.19 3.12
N ALA A 288 -21.84 1.51 3.25
CA ALA A 288 -20.84 2.40 2.64
C ALA A 288 -19.40 2.05 3.07
N ILE A 289 -19.20 1.69 4.35
CA ILE A 289 -17.92 1.22 4.91
C ILE A 289 -17.48 -0.10 4.28
N CYS A 290 -18.41 -1.01 3.97
CA CYS A 290 -18.13 -2.25 3.24
C CYS A 290 -17.81 -1.99 1.76
N LEU A 291 -18.59 -1.15 1.08
CA LEU A 291 -18.38 -0.78 -0.33
C LEU A 291 -16.98 -0.18 -0.56
N ILE A 292 -16.56 0.78 0.27
CA ILE A 292 -15.23 1.39 0.11
C ILE A 292 -14.09 0.44 0.49
N GLN A 293 -14.31 -0.51 1.41
CA GLN A 293 -13.33 -1.58 1.66
C GLN A 293 -13.20 -2.52 0.46
N GLY A 294 -14.30 -2.83 -0.22
CA GLY A 294 -14.30 -3.54 -1.51
C GLY A 294 -13.47 -2.78 -2.55
N VAL A 295 -13.82 -1.53 -2.84
CA VAL A 295 -13.11 -0.67 -3.82
C VAL A 295 -11.62 -0.55 -3.49
N LEU A 296 -11.25 -0.36 -2.22
CA LEU A 296 -9.83 -0.30 -1.80
C LEU A 296 -9.10 -1.63 -2.00
N SER A 297 -9.75 -2.76 -1.72
CA SER A 297 -9.18 -4.10 -1.94
C SER A 297 -8.94 -4.35 -3.43
N ASP A 298 -9.91 -3.97 -4.27
CA ASP A 298 -9.86 -4.06 -5.73
C ASP A 298 -8.75 -3.20 -6.35
N ILE A 299 -8.59 -1.96 -5.86
CA ILE A 299 -7.51 -1.06 -6.28
C ILE A 299 -6.15 -1.59 -5.82
N ASN A 300 -6.05 -2.12 -4.60
CA ASN A 300 -4.82 -2.70 -4.06
C ASN A 300 -4.40 -3.97 -4.83
N LEU A 301 -5.34 -4.86 -5.12
CA LEU A 301 -5.11 -6.05 -5.96
C LEU A 301 -4.62 -5.65 -7.34
N LYS A 302 -5.29 -4.70 -8.02
CA LYS A 302 -4.87 -4.29 -9.36
C LYS A 302 -3.52 -3.58 -9.38
N LYS A 303 -3.21 -2.80 -8.34
CA LYS A 303 -1.85 -2.25 -8.14
C LYS A 303 -0.82 -3.37 -7.97
N GLY A 304 -1.12 -4.42 -7.20
CA GLY A 304 -0.27 -5.60 -7.05
C GLY A 304 0.01 -6.32 -8.36
N GLU A 305 -1.03 -6.56 -9.19
CA GLU A 305 -0.87 -7.12 -10.55
C GLU A 305 0.05 -6.25 -11.42
N SER A 306 -0.13 -4.92 -11.41
CA SER A 306 0.67 -4.01 -12.22
C SER A 306 2.11 -3.82 -11.71
N GLU A 307 2.35 -3.88 -10.40
CA GLU A 307 3.71 -3.93 -9.83
C GLU A 307 4.40 -5.26 -10.20
N CYS A 308 3.67 -6.38 -10.18
CA CYS A 308 4.13 -7.69 -10.65
C CYS A 308 4.55 -7.65 -12.13
N GLN A 309 3.65 -7.21 -13.02
CA GLN A 309 3.91 -7.10 -14.46
C GLN A 309 5.08 -6.13 -14.76
N TYR A 310 5.12 -4.97 -14.12
CA TYR A 310 6.18 -3.97 -14.31
C TYR A 310 7.59 -4.53 -14.02
N TYR A 311 7.71 -5.48 -13.10
CA TYR A 311 8.97 -6.16 -12.81
C TYR A 311 9.25 -7.34 -13.77
N ILE A 312 8.22 -8.10 -14.17
CA ILE A 312 8.32 -9.17 -15.19
C ILE A 312 8.81 -8.59 -16.53
N ASP A 313 8.22 -7.49 -17.00
CA ASP A 313 8.58 -6.78 -18.24
C ASP A 313 10.03 -6.26 -18.26
N LYS A 314 10.71 -6.29 -17.11
CA LYS A 314 12.09 -5.83 -16.90
C LYS A 314 13.08 -6.95 -16.65
N LEU A 315 12.66 -8.21 -16.63
CA LEU A 315 13.56 -9.36 -16.53
C LEU A 315 14.34 -9.55 -17.83
N GLU A 316 15.66 -9.73 -17.71
CA GLU A 316 16.55 -10.01 -18.83
C GLU A 316 17.17 -11.40 -18.66
N TYR A 317 16.86 -12.31 -19.59
CA TYR A 317 17.36 -13.68 -19.60
C TYR A 317 18.63 -13.80 -20.47
N LEU A 318 19.65 -14.54 -20.02
CA LEU A 318 20.90 -14.78 -20.78
C LEU A 318 20.95 -16.16 -21.45
N ASP A 319 20.22 -17.14 -20.91
CA ASP A 319 20.01 -18.48 -21.47
C ASP A 319 18.49 -18.75 -21.44
N GLU A 320 17.94 -19.31 -22.51
CA GLU A 320 16.52 -19.71 -22.58
C GLU A 320 16.13 -20.64 -21.42
N LYS A 321 17.07 -21.44 -20.91
CA LYS A 321 16.87 -22.29 -19.74
C LYS A 321 16.54 -21.52 -18.46
N GLN A 322 16.71 -20.20 -18.41
CA GLN A 322 16.36 -19.34 -17.27
C GLN A 322 14.91 -18.82 -17.31
N ARG A 323 14.18 -19.04 -18.42
CA ARG A 323 12.75 -18.75 -18.50
C ARG A 323 11.96 -19.86 -17.83
N ASP A 324 10.92 -19.48 -17.09
CA ASP A 324 9.99 -20.41 -16.44
C ASP A 324 8.58 -19.81 -16.55
N PRO A 325 7.61 -20.48 -17.18
CA PRO A 325 6.27 -19.93 -17.40
C PRO A 325 5.53 -19.46 -16.13
N ARG A 326 5.94 -19.91 -14.94
CA ARG A 326 5.42 -19.40 -13.66
C ARG A 326 5.76 -17.92 -13.43
N ILE A 327 6.80 -17.40 -14.07
CA ILE A 327 7.16 -15.97 -14.04
C ILE A 327 6.11 -15.18 -14.84
N GLU A 328 5.91 -15.50 -16.12
CA GLU A 328 4.95 -14.79 -16.96
C GLU A 328 3.48 -15.01 -16.54
N ALA A 329 3.17 -16.10 -15.83
CA ALA A 329 1.86 -16.34 -15.20
C ALA A 329 1.66 -15.63 -13.84
N SER A 330 2.72 -15.08 -13.23
CA SER A 330 2.64 -14.51 -11.87
C SER A 330 1.87 -13.20 -11.82
N LYS A 331 0.81 -13.18 -11.01
CA LYS A 331 -0.02 -11.99 -10.72
C LYS A 331 0.31 -11.30 -9.40
N VAL A 332 1.06 -11.97 -8.51
CA VAL A 332 1.32 -11.50 -7.15
C VAL A 332 2.82 -11.59 -6.86
N LEU A 333 3.41 -10.43 -6.55
CA LEU A 333 4.78 -10.27 -6.08
C LEU A 333 4.75 -10.08 -4.55
N LEU A 334 5.09 -11.13 -3.80
CA LEU A 334 5.00 -11.17 -2.33
C LEU A 334 6.10 -10.36 -1.64
N CYS A 335 7.31 -10.35 -2.22
CA CYS A 335 8.45 -9.59 -1.69
C CYS A 335 9.46 -9.28 -2.80
N HIS A 336 10.12 -8.12 -2.75
CA HIS A 336 11.23 -7.81 -3.66
C HIS A 336 12.20 -6.80 -3.05
N GLY A 337 13.47 -6.82 -3.49
CA GLY A 337 14.49 -5.86 -3.01
C GLY A 337 15.94 -6.33 -3.16
N GLU A 338 16.86 -5.50 -2.68
CA GLU A 338 18.30 -5.80 -2.69
C GLU A 338 18.75 -6.67 -1.50
N LEU A 339 19.50 -7.73 -1.80
CA LEU A 339 20.21 -8.57 -0.83
C LEU A 339 21.63 -8.85 -1.33
N LYS A 340 22.60 -9.02 -0.42
CA LYS A 340 23.99 -9.36 -0.80
C LYS A 340 24.17 -10.88 -0.81
N ASN A 341 24.81 -11.43 -1.84
CA ASN A 341 25.20 -12.84 -1.84
C ASN A 341 26.54 -13.07 -1.11
N LYS A 342 26.91 -14.33 -0.89
CA LYS A 342 28.19 -14.72 -0.24
C LYS A 342 29.49 -14.19 -0.90
N ASN A 343 29.41 -13.67 -2.14
CA ASN A 343 30.52 -13.04 -2.85
C ASN A 343 30.48 -11.49 -2.75
N GLY A 344 29.68 -10.93 -1.83
CA GLY A 344 29.52 -9.49 -1.66
C GLY A 344 28.74 -8.79 -2.77
N HIS A 345 28.35 -9.50 -3.84
CA HIS A 345 27.58 -8.92 -4.94
C HIS A 345 26.16 -8.61 -4.47
N LYS A 346 25.70 -7.38 -4.75
CA LYS A 346 24.28 -7.04 -4.67
C LYS A 346 23.51 -7.85 -5.72
N LEU A 347 22.49 -8.56 -5.29
CA LEU A 347 21.44 -9.14 -6.11
C LEU A 347 20.14 -8.39 -5.83
N TYR A 348 19.27 -8.30 -6.82
CA TYR A 348 17.89 -7.88 -6.63
C TYR A 348 17.01 -9.12 -6.76
N ILE A 349 16.19 -9.41 -5.77
CA ILE A 349 15.42 -10.66 -5.69
C ILE A 349 13.93 -10.33 -5.78
N PHE A 350 13.19 -11.21 -6.44
CA PHE A 350 11.74 -11.20 -6.55
C PHE A 350 11.20 -12.52 -6.02
N LEU A 351 10.28 -12.47 -5.07
CA LEU A 351 9.48 -13.62 -4.62
C LEU A 351 8.06 -13.43 -5.16
N PHE A 352 7.77 -14.07 -6.28
CA PHE A 352 6.41 -14.22 -6.77
C PHE A 352 5.69 -15.35 -6.01
N GLN A 353 4.37 -15.45 -6.17
CA GLN A 353 3.55 -16.45 -5.46
C GLN A 353 4.00 -17.91 -5.64
N GLU A 354 4.54 -18.25 -6.82
CA GLU A 354 4.96 -19.61 -7.17
C GLU A 354 6.46 -19.76 -7.47
N ILE A 355 7.22 -18.66 -7.57
CA ILE A 355 8.63 -18.71 -7.99
C ILE A 355 9.49 -17.58 -7.42
N LEU A 356 10.70 -17.90 -6.97
CA LEU A 356 11.72 -16.97 -6.50
C LEU A 356 12.77 -16.75 -7.59
N VAL A 357 12.89 -15.51 -8.06
CA VAL A 357 13.85 -15.11 -9.12
C VAL A 357 14.95 -14.24 -8.50
N LEU A 358 16.20 -14.71 -8.57
CA LEU A 358 17.37 -13.89 -8.25
C LEU A 358 17.83 -13.16 -9.51
N THR A 359 18.20 -11.89 -9.40
CA THR A 359 18.68 -11.08 -10.53
C THR A 359 19.85 -10.19 -10.14
N ARG A 360 20.51 -9.60 -11.14
CA ARG A 360 21.44 -8.47 -11.01
C ARG A 360 20.77 -7.24 -11.64
N PRO A 361 20.71 -6.08 -10.95
CA PRO A 361 20.28 -4.85 -11.60
C PRO A 361 21.31 -4.45 -12.66
N VAL A 362 20.84 -4.13 -13.86
CA VAL A 362 21.65 -3.70 -15.01
C VAL A 362 21.03 -2.43 -15.60
N THR A 363 21.85 -1.53 -16.11
CA THR A 363 21.40 -0.35 -16.87
C THR A 363 21.93 -0.45 -18.29
N ARG A 364 21.04 -0.43 -19.29
CA ARG A 364 21.39 -0.36 -20.72
C ARG A 364 20.55 0.70 -21.40
N ASN A 365 21.19 1.61 -22.16
CA ASN A 365 20.52 2.68 -22.89
C ASN A 365 19.52 3.44 -22.00
N GLU A 366 19.98 3.84 -20.80
CA GLU A 366 19.22 4.48 -19.72
C GLU A 366 18.05 3.66 -19.12
N ARG A 367 17.74 2.48 -19.65
CA ARG A 367 16.72 1.58 -19.09
C ARG A 367 17.34 0.68 -18.02
N HIS A 368 16.73 0.69 -16.83
CA HIS A 368 17.02 -0.29 -15.77
C HIS A 368 16.28 -1.60 -16.02
N SER A 369 17.04 -2.69 -16.17
CA SER A 369 16.59 -4.09 -16.28
C SER A 369 17.13 -4.94 -15.13
N TYR A 370 16.60 -6.15 -14.98
CA TYR A 370 16.95 -7.12 -13.95
C TYR A 370 17.42 -8.42 -14.61
N GLN A 371 18.73 -8.56 -14.78
CA GLN A 371 19.32 -9.72 -15.44
C GLN A 371 19.25 -10.95 -14.55
N VAL A 372 18.54 -11.99 -14.98
CA VAL A 372 18.30 -13.20 -14.19
C VAL A 372 19.63 -13.89 -13.86
N TYR A 373 19.85 -14.13 -12.57
CA TYR A 373 21.07 -14.70 -12.02
C TYR A 373 20.82 -16.15 -11.61
N ARG A 374 21.38 -17.08 -12.40
CA ARG A 374 21.18 -18.53 -12.26
C ARG A 374 19.73 -18.92 -12.55
N GLN A 375 19.28 -20.04 -11.99
CA GLN A 375 17.93 -20.54 -12.22
C GLN A 375 16.93 -19.94 -11.23
N PRO A 376 15.75 -19.50 -11.69
CA PRO A 376 14.58 -19.30 -10.83
C PRO A 376 14.31 -20.55 -9.97
N ILE A 377 13.90 -20.37 -8.72
CA ILE A 377 13.61 -21.46 -7.78
C ILE A 377 12.09 -21.51 -7.56
N PRO A 378 11.38 -22.54 -8.04
CA PRO A 378 9.95 -22.70 -7.78
C PRO A 378 9.69 -22.83 -6.28
N VAL A 379 8.63 -22.20 -5.77
CA VAL A 379 8.31 -22.16 -4.33
C VAL A 379 8.00 -23.56 -3.78
N GLN A 380 7.42 -24.45 -4.60
CA GLN A 380 7.29 -25.89 -4.32
C GLN A 380 8.64 -26.57 -4.01
N ASP A 381 9.71 -26.17 -4.69
CA ASP A 381 11.05 -26.76 -4.60
C ASP A 381 11.99 -25.94 -3.71
N LEU A 382 11.52 -24.80 -3.19
CA LEU A 382 12.31 -23.85 -2.43
C LEU A 382 12.47 -24.32 -0.97
N VAL A 383 13.72 -24.48 -0.54
CA VAL A 383 14.09 -24.71 0.86
C VAL A 383 14.76 -23.44 1.41
N LEU A 384 14.21 -22.96 2.51
CA LEU A 384 14.72 -21.85 3.32
C LEU A 384 15.44 -22.43 4.54
N GLU A 385 16.69 -22.03 4.77
CA GLU A 385 17.47 -22.38 5.96
C GLU A 385 17.86 -21.10 6.68
N ASP A 386 17.60 -21.03 7.99
CA ASP A 386 18.15 -19.93 8.80
C ASP A 386 19.64 -20.17 9.10
N LEU A 387 20.41 -19.09 9.21
CA LEU A 387 21.85 -19.11 9.52
C LEU A 387 22.17 -18.11 10.63
N GLN A 388 23.07 -18.49 11.52
CA GLN A 388 23.53 -17.68 12.65
C GLN A 388 24.59 -16.66 12.22
N ASP A 389 24.74 -15.59 13.01
CA ASP A 389 25.71 -14.51 12.79
C ASP A 389 27.16 -15.05 12.82
N GLY A 390 27.73 -15.29 11.64
CA GLY A 390 29.10 -15.77 11.45
C GLY A 390 29.27 -17.20 10.94
N ASP A 391 28.18 -17.93 10.66
CA ASP A 391 28.23 -19.27 10.03
C ASP A 391 28.90 -19.25 8.64
N VAL A 392 28.89 -18.09 7.98
CA VAL A 392 29.46 -17.87 6.66
C VAL A 392 30.42 -16.67 6.69
N LYS A 393 31.57 -16.81 6.03
CA LYS A 393 32.45 -15.68 5.68
C LYS A 393 31.97 -15.09 4.35
N MET A 394 31.67 -13.79 4.30
CA MET A 394 31.40 -13.12 3.03
C MET A 394 32.72 -12.86 2.32
N GLY A 395 32.90 -13.36 1.10
CA GLY A 395 34.04 -13.00 0.27
C GLY A 395 33.80 -11.64 -0.39
N GLY A 396 34.66 -10.65 -0.16
CA GLY A 396 34.49 -9.32 -0.76
C GLY A 396 35.69 -8.40 -0.56
N SER A 397 36.62 -8.38 -1.54
CA SER A 397 37.89 -7.64 -1.52
C SER A 397 38.95 -8.19 -0.54
N PHE A 398 40.21 -8.22 -1.01
CA PHE A 398 41.36 -8.76 -0.26
C PHE A 398 41.72 -7.97 1.02
N ARG A 399 41.14 -6.78 1.24
CA ARG A 399 41.40 -5.96 2.44
C ARG A 399 40.83 -6.55 3.75
N GLY A 400 39.89 -7.49 3.69
CA GLY A 400 39.30 -8.11 4.89
C GLY A 400 40.16 -9.17 5.59
N ALA A 401 41.20 -9.70 4.91
CA ALA A 401 41.88 -10.95 5.25
C ALA A 401 42.54 -11.05 6.64
N PHE A 402 42.63 -9.95 7.40
CA PHE A 402 43.26 -9.87 8.72
C PHE A 402 42.30 -9.34 9.82
N GLY A 403 41.03 -9.08 9.51
CA GLY A 403 40.04 -8.56 10.46
C GLY A 403 39.14 -9.65 11.05
N ASN A 404 39.14 -9.82 12.37
CA ASN A 404 38.26 -10.78 13.06
C ASN A 404 36.76 -10.33 13.09
N SER A 405 36.41 -9.31 12.31
CA SER A 405 35.09 -8.67 12.21
C SER A 405 34.25 -9.15 11.02
N ASP A 406 34.83 -9.86 10.04
CA ASP A 406 34.19 -10.25 8.76
C ASP A 406 33.16 -11.42 8.88
N LYS A 407 32.60 -11.63 10.06
CA LYS A 407 31.50 -12.60 10.29
C LYS A 407 30.20 -12.06 9.68
N ALA A 408 29.60 -12.83 8.77
CA ALA A 408 28.37 -12.42 8.11
C ALA A 408 27.21 -12.36 9.11
N LYS A 409 26.63 -11.17 9.28
CA LYS A 409 25.43 -10.95 10.09
C LYS A 409 24.17 -10.91 9.24
N ASN A 410 23.01 -11.20 9.85
CA ASN A 410 21.69 -11.14 9.21
C ASN A 410 21.60 -12.00 7.93
N ILE A 411 22.17 -13.21 7.98
CA ILE A 411 22.18 -14.16 6.86
C ILE A 411 21.09 -15.22 6.95
N PHE A 412 20.72 -15.76 5.79
CA PHE A 412 19.91 -16.97 5.59
C PHE A 412 20.34 -17.65 4.27
N ARG A 413 19.85 -18.86 3.98
CA ARG A 413 20.08 -19.56 2.71
C ARG A 413 18.77 -19.90 2.02
N VAL A 414 18.74 -19.73 0.70
CA VAL A 414 17.74 -20.35 -0.18
C VAL A 414 18.41 -21.37 -1.10
N ARG A 415 17.74 -22.49 -1.38
CA ARG A 415 18.18 -23.50 -2.34
C ARG A 415 17.00 -24.32 -2.87
N PHE A 416 17.27 -25.18 -3.84
CA PHE A 416 16.34 -26.23 -4.24
C PHE A 416 16.31 -27.37 -3.20
N ARG A 417 15.19 -28.09 -3.18
CA ARG A 417 14.93 -29.28 -2.33
C ARG A 417 15.84 -30.44 -2.71
N ASP A 418 15.91 -30.74 -4.00
CA ASP A 418 16.92 -31.64 -4.58
C ASP A 418 18.27 -30.91 -4.73
N SER A 419 19.33 -31.55 -4.23
CA SER A 419 20.71 -31.04 -4.26
C SER A 419 21.46 -31.42 -5.54
N SER A 420 20.91 -32.28 -6.40
CA SER A 420 21.54 -32.72 -7.65
C SER A 420 21.23 -31.79 -8.84
N SER A 421 20.01 -31.26 -8.91
CA SER A 421 19.58 -30.32 -9.97
C SER A 421 19.81 -28.83 -9.65
N GLY A 422 19.88 -28.45 -8.38
CA GLY A 422 19.71 -27.07 -7.95
C GLY A 422 20.93 -26.36 -7.34
N GLN A 423 20.90 -25.02 -7.34
CA GLN A 423 21.94 -24.18 -6.72
C GLN A 423 21.51 -23.67 -5.33
N SER A 424 22.49 -23.34 -4.49
CA SER A 424 22.26 -22.72 -3.18
C SER A 424 22.85 -21.31 -3.10
N HIS A 425 22.11 -20.42 -2.45
CA HIS A 425 22.43 -19.00 -2.33
C HIS A 425 22.30 -18.57 -0.87
N THR A 426 23.43 -18.33 -0.21
CA THR A 426 23.46 -17.58 1.04
C THR A 426 23.27 -16.10 0.72
N LEU A 427 22.33 -15.48 1.42
CA LEU A 427 21.89 -14.11 1.26
C LEU A 427 22.02 -13.37 2.59
N GLN A 428 22.45 -12.10 2.53
CA GLN A 428 22.58 -11.20 3.66
C GLN A 428 21.63 -10.01 3.51
N ALA A 429 20.83 -9.78 4.55
CA ALA A 429 20.02 -8.58 4.71
C ALA A 429 20.79 -7.43 5.38
N ASN A 430 20.23 -6.22 5.31
CA ASN A 430 20.86 -5.02 5.87
C ASN A 430 20.86 -5.00 7.41
N ASP A 431 19.79 -5.51 8.01
CA ASP A 431 19.55 -5.56 9.46
C ASP A 431 18.63 -6.76 9.79
N ILE A 432 18.41 -7.01 11.08
CA ILE A 432 17.63 -8.16 11.56
C ILE A 432 16.15 -8.08 11.18
N PHE A 433 15.55 -6.88 11.10
CA PHE A 433 14.16 -6.72 10.69
C PHE A 433 14.01 -6.95 9.18
N HIS A 434 14.98 -6.51 8.38
CA HIS A 434 15.05 -6.82 6.95
C HIS A 434 15.25 -8.32 6.71
N LYS A 435 16.07 -9.02 7.53
CA LYS A 435 16.14 -10.50 7.52
C LYS A 435 14.79 -11.11 7.84
N GLN A 436 14.14 -10.70 8.92
CA GLN A 436 12.86 -11.25 9.35
C GLN A 436 11.74 -11.03 8.30
N GLN A 437 11.73 -9.87 7.63
CA GLN A 437 10.78 -9.60 6.55
C GLN A 437 10.93 -10.62 5.40
N TRP A 438 12.14 -10.82 4.89
CA TRP A 438 12.41 -11.82 3.84
C TRP A 438 12.11 -13.24 4.30
N PHE A 439 12.53 -13.59 5.52
CA PHE A 439 12.34 -14.92 6.08
C PHE A 439 10.84 -15.25 6.20
N ASN A 440 10.05 -14.34 6.78
CA ASN A 440 8.60 -14.50 6.93
C ASN A 440 7.90 -14.58 5.57
N CYS A 441 8.25 -13.73 4.60
CA CYS A 441 7.66 -13.77 3.26
C CYS A 441 7.95 -15.09 2.53
N ILE A 442 9.20 -15.58 2.57
CA ILE A 442 9.56 -16.86 1.95
C ILE A 442 8.90 -18.04 2.70
N GLN A 443 8.91 -18.02 4.03
CA GLN A 443 8.30 -19.08 4.84
C GLN A 443 6.78 -19.17 4.60
N ALA A 444 6.08 -18.04 4.52
CA ALA A 444 4.65 -17.99 4.21
C ALA A 444 4.35 -18.48 2.78
N ALA A 445 5.22 -18.19 1.81
CA ALA A 445 5.08 -18.69 0.44
C ALA A 445 5.30 -20.21 0.35
N VAL A 446 6.29 -20.75 1.08
CA VAL A 446 6.66 -22.18 1.07
C VAL A 446 5.71 -23.04 1.92
N ALA A 447 5.07 -22.49 2.95
CA ALA A 447 4.24 -23.25 3.90
C ALA A 447 3.16 -24.15 3.24
N PRO A 448 2.42 -23.75 2.19
CA PRO A 448 1.46 -24.63 1.49
C PRO A 448 2.09 -25.84 0.79
N PHE A 449 3.42 -25.84 0.59
CA PHE A 449 4.18 -26.88 -0.12
C PHE A 449 5.12 -27.68 0.81
N GLN A 450 5.05 -27.45 2.12
CA GLN A 450 5.67 -28.33 3.11
C GLN A 450 4.73 -29.50 3.39
N PRO A 451 5.23 -30.75 3.44
CA PRO A 451 4.40 -31.86 3.91
C PRO A 451 4.00 -31.58 5.37
N SER A 452 2.71 -31.71 5.67
CA SER A 452 2.24 -31.70 7.06
C SER A 452 3.05 -32.72 7.87
N PRO A 453 3.52 -32.40 9.09
CA PRO A 453 4.15 -33.39 9.95
C PRO A 453 3.11 -34.46 10.28
N VAL A 454 3.24 -35.61 9.60
CA VAL A 454 2.44 -36.81 9.89
C VAL A 454 2.60 -37.11 11.38
N PRO A 455 1.51 -37.29 12.14
CA PRO A 455 1.62 -37.69 13.53
C PRO A 455 2.47 -38.96 13.61
N PHE A 456 3.59 -38.89 14.32
CA PHE A 456 4.39 -40.07 14.60
C PHE A 456 3.54 -41.00 15.48
N GLU A 457 3.04 -42.08 14.90
CA GLU A 457 2.54 -43.21 15.68
C GLU A 457 3.67 -43.64 16.63
N MET A 458 3.39 -43.64 17.94
CA MET A 458 4.36 -44.14 18.90
C MET A 458 4.56 -45.64 18.63
N LYS A 459 5.79 -45.99 18.27
CA LYS A 459 6.18 -47.35 18.01
C LYS A 459 6.53 -48.00 19.35
N ASP A 460 5.56 -48.72 19.92
CA ASP A 460 5.68 -49.31 21.25
C ASP A 460 6.95 -50.16 21.39
N LEU A 461 7.59 -50.05 22.56
CA LEU A 461 8.65 -50.95 22.97
C LEU A 461 8.05 -52.22 23.59
N PRO A 462 8.73 -53.37 23.52
CA PRO A 462 8.15 -54.64 23.93
C PRO A 462 8.14 -54.80 25.46
N GLU A 463 6.99 -55.19 26.00
CA GLU A 463 6.96 -55.93 27.27
C GLU A 463 7.40 -57.38 27.05
N LEU A 464 7.95 -58.00 28.10
CA LEU A 464 8.48 -59.36 28.09
C LEU A 464 7.60 -60.30 28.91
N SER A 465 7.77 -61.60 28.64
CA SER A 465 7.29 -62.76 29.41
C SER A 465 5.77 -62.89 29.62
N GLU A 466 5.21 -63.95 29.04
CA GLU A 466 4.90 -65.15 29.84
C GLU A 466 5.19 -66.42 29.00
N GLU A 467 5.39 -67.56 29.65
CA GLU A 467 5.76 -68.85 29.03
C GLU A 467 4.51 -69.72 28.81
N GLY A 468 4.47 -70.58 27.76
CA GLY A 468 3.26 -71.36 27.49
C GLY A 468 3.28 -72.31 26.28
N GLU A 469 4.13 -73.34 26.35
CA GLU A 469 3.95 -74.69 25.74
C GLU A 469 3.78 -74.88 24.20
N GLU A 470 3.95 -76.14 23.80
CA GLU A 470 4.02 -76.70 22.44
C GLU A 470 2.68 -76.54 21.65
N ASN A 471 2.60 -76.62 20.30
CA ASN A 471 3.21 -77.64 19.43
C ASN A 471 3.10 -77.34 17.90
N HIS A 472 3.84 -78.11 17.10
CA HIS A 472 3.70 -78.40 15.64
C HIS A 472 3.58 -77.29 14.55
N GLN A 473 4.54 -77.33 13.60
CA GLN A 473 4.44 -76.91 12.18
C GLN A 473 3.75 -78.03 11.32
N PRO A 474 3.68 -78.01 9.95
CA PRO A 474 4.08 -77.03 8.91
C PRO A 474 3.06 -76.79 7.75
N PHE A 475 3.51 -76.11 6.67
CA PHE A 475 2.90 -75.96 5.33
C PHE A 475 1.72 -74.97 5.15
N GLY A 476 1.46 -74.42 3.95
CA GLY A 476 2.30 -74.46 2.73
C GLY A 476 1.63 -74.04 1.40
N SER A 477 1.63 -72.73 1.09
CA SER A 477 1.49 -72.12 -0.26
C SER A 477 0.11 -72.10 -0.97
N SER A 478 0.07 -71.32 -2.06
CA SER A 478 -0.78 -71.47 -3.27
C SER A 478 -2.25 -71.03 -3.22
N ALA A 479 -2.44 -69.74 -3.57
CA ALA A 479 -3.69 -69.06 -3.90
C ALA A 479 -4.57 -69.70 -5.00
N LYS A 480 -5.87 -69.31 -5.04
CA LYS A 480 -6.66 -69.11 -6.29
C LYS A 480 -8.02 -68.40 -6.14
N ILE A 481 -8.19 -67.29 -6.89
CA ILE A 481 -9.32 -66.95 -7.79
C ILE A 481 -10.79 -67.09 -7.27
N GLN A 482 -11.32 -65.96 -6.77
CA GLN A 482 -12.46 -65.19 -7.33
C GLN A 482 -13.79 -65.86 -7.75
N ARG A 483 -14.93 -65.37 -7.19
CA ARG A 483 -16.22 -65.21 -7.91
C ARG A 483 -17.09 -64.05 -7.35
N ARG A 484 -18.30 -63.83 -7.92
CA ARG A 484 -19.16 -62.61 -7.82
C ARG A 484 -20.57 -62.91 -7.25
N GLN A 485 -21.37 -61.83 -7.10
CA GLN A 485 -22.87 -61.75 -7.06
C GLN A 485 -23.55 -62.01 -5.69
N ALA A 486 -24.71 -61.40 -5.34
CA ALA A 486 -25.51 -60.30 -5.97
C ALA A 486 -26.60 -59.70 -5.02
N SER A 487 -27.29 -58.65 -5.49
CA SER A 487 -28.55 -58.02 -4.96
C SER A 487 -28.38 -57.18 -3.67
N ALA A 488 -29.21 -56.21 -3.29
CA ALA A 488 -30.48 -55.66 -3.80
C ALA A 488 -30.66 -54.18 -3.32
N SER A 489 -31.67 -53.34 -3.63
CA SER A 489 -32.42 -53.01 -4.86
C SER A 489 -33.42 -51.86 -4.55
N GLY A 490 -33.59 -50.82 -5.40
CA GLY A 490 -34.67 -49.82 -5.25
C GLY A 490 -34.45 -48.45 -5.92
N SER A 491 -35.43 -47.99 -6.71
CA SER A 491 -35.52 -46.63 -7.29
C SER A 491 -36.94 -46.36 -7.80
N PHE A 492 -37.35 -45.09 -7.92
CA PHE A 492 -38.60 -44.68 -8.57
C PHE A 492 -38.43 -43.32 -9.28
N ARG A 493 -38.92 -43.23 -10.52
CA ARG A 493 -39.08 -42.01 -11.32
C ARG A 493 -40.27 -42.22 -12.27
N LEU A 494 -40.95 -41.15 -12.67
CA LEU A 494 -42.07 -41.16 -13.62
C LEU A 494 -41.83 -40.13 -14.73
N GLU A 495 -42.39 -40.38 -15.92
CA GLU A 495 -42.26 -39.62 -17.17
C GLU A 495 -43.58 -39.62 -17.98
N LEU A 496 -43.50 -39.13 -19.23
CA LEU A 496 -44.50 -39.05 -20.33
C LEU A 496 -45.23 -37.69 -20.43
N GLY A 497 -45.45 -37.08 -21.60
CA GLY A 497 -45.15 -37.44 -23.01
C GLY A 497 -46.35 -37.08 -23.93
N GLU A 498 -46.35 -37.09 -25.27
CA GLU A 498 -45.37 -36.92 -26.37
C GLU A 498 -46.17 -36.96 -27.73
N ASN A 499 -45.57 -36.65 -28.89
CA ASN A 499 -46.02 -36.93 -30.30
C ASN A 499 -47.17 -36.05 -30.88
N GLY A 500 -47.32 -35.83 -32.21
CA GLY A 500 -46.54 -36.18 -33.43
C GLY A 500 -46.69 -35.06 -34.51
N ALA A 501 -45.83 -34.90 -35.54
CA ALA A 501 -45.72 -35.66 -36.81
C ALA A 501 -46.85 -35.33 -37.85
N GLU A 502 -46.68 -35.33 -39.19
CA GLU A 502 -45.52 -35.51 -40.12
C GLU A 502 -45.06 -34.17 -40.79
N ASP A 503 -44.73 -33.88 -42.08
CA ASP A 503 -44.69 -34.57 -43.42
C ASP A 503 -43.65 -33.91 -44.43
N ASP A 504 -43.90 -33.86 -45.76
CA ASP A 504 -42.89 -33.94 -46.86
C ASP A 504 -42.73 -32.74 -47.90
N ALA A 505 -41.64 -32.80 -48.67
CA ALA A 505 -41.41 -32.38 -50.09
C ALA A 505 -41.04 -30.93 -50.59
N ALA A 506 -39.72 -30.75 -50.85
CA ALA A 506 -39.07 -30.36 -52.13
C ALA A 506 -38.84 -28.88 -52.65
N GLY A 507 -37.55 -28.57 -52.94
CA GLY A 507 -37.05 -27.65 -54.01
C GLY A 507 -36.63 -26.20 -53.62
N GLU A 508 -35.55 -25.58 -54.11
CA GLU A 508 -34.35 -26.06 -54.83
C GLU A 508 -33.12 -25.12 -54.59
N ALA A 509 -31.93 -25.47 -55.09
CA ALA A 509 -30.62 -25.03 -54.58
C ALA A 509 -30.03 -23.70 -55.13
N LYS A 510 -29.03 -23.16 -54.39
CA LYS A 510 -27.67 -22.85 -54.93
C LYS A 510 -26.61 -22.62 -53.85
N SER A 511 -25.33 -22.73 -54.25
CA SER A 511 -24.15 -22.82 -53.35
C SER A 511 -22.94 -22.05 -53.89
N VAL A 512 -22.16 -21.41 -53.02
CA VAL A 512 -20.79 -20.90 -53.29
C VAL A 512 -19.92 -21.07 -52.02
N LYS A 513 -18.61 -21.30 -52.20
CA LYS A 513 -17.63 -21.57 -51.12
C LYS A 513 -16.55 -20.47 -50.98
N SER A 514 -16.31 -20.09 -49.72
CA SER A 514 -14.97 -19.99 -49.07
C SER A 514 -13.93 -18.90 -49.47
N TYR A 515 -13.02 -18.70 -48.50
CA TYR A 515 -11.65 -18.16 -48.53
C TYR A 515 -11.35 -16.69 -48.22
N ARG A 516 -10.42 -16.53 -47.25
CA ARG A 516 -9.61 -15.34 -46.96
C ARG A 516 -8.68 -15.00 -48.14
N MET A 517 -8.27 -13.73 -48.22
CA MET A 517 -6.98 -13.35 -48.79
C MET A 517 -6.28 -12.28 -47.95
N HIS A 518 -4.94 -12.34 -47.92
CA HIS A 518 -4.09 -11.24 -47.44
C HIS A 518 -3.87 -10.23 -48.57
N SER A 519 -3.42 -9.02 -48.24
CA SER A 519 -2.69 -8.15 -49.17
C SER A 519 -1.35 -7.75 -48.58
N ALA A 520 -0.31 -7.76 -49.43
CA ALA A 520 1.05 -7.33 -49.12
C ALA A 520 1.77 -7.03 -50.44
N LEU A 521 2.80 -6.17 -50.39
CA LEU A 521 3.64 -5.74 -51.53
C LEU A 521 2.87 -4.86 -52.55
N ARG A 522 3.52 -4.00 -53.36
CA ARG A 522 4.96 -3.82 -53.61
C ARG A 522 5.29 -2.34 -53.93
N ARG A 523 6.57 -1.99 -53.88
CA ARG A 523 7.09 -0.67 -54.31
C ARG A 523 6.84 -0.41 -55.80
N SER A 524 6.68 0.86 -56.16
CA SER A 524 7.41 1.43 -57.30
C SER A 524 7.92 2.84 -56.95
N ARG A 525 8.85 3.35 -57.74
CA ARG A 525 9.58 4.61 -57.54
C ARG A 525 10.02 5.11 -58.91
N ASP A 526 9.57 6.31 -59.31
CA ASP A 526 10.44 7.15 -60.13
C ASP A 526 10.16 8.65 -59.99
N LYS A 527 11.07 9.46 -60.53
CA LYS A 527 11.11 10.92 -60.42
C LYS A 527 10.48 11.59 -61.64
N ASN A 528 10.00 12.82 -61.48
CA ASN A 528 10.44 13.89 -62.36
C ASN A 528 10.42 15.27 -61.68
N GLN A 529 10.91 16.29 -62.38
CA GLN A 529 11.48 17.51 -61.79
C GLN A 529 10.81 18.80 -62.29
N THR A 530 11.15 19.93 -61.66
CA THR A 530 10.77 21.33 -62.02
C THR A 530 9.33 21.75 -61.60
N SER A 531 9.00 23.04 -61.36
CA SER A 531 9.83 24.26 -61.35
C SER A 531 9.45 25.27 -60.24
N VAL A 532 10.41 26.13 -59.95
CA VAL A 532 10.44 27.25 -58.99
C VAL A 532 9.39 28.34 -59.27
N LYS A 533 8.74 28.90 -58.21
CA LYS A 533 8.72 30.36 -57.95
C LYS A 533 8.18 30.79 -56.58
N ARG A 534 8.97 31.65 -55.92
CA ARG A 534 8.62 32.50 -54.77
C ARG A 534 7.66 33.62 -55.21
N LYS A 535 6.82 34.11 -54.28
CA LYS A 535 6.48 35.54 -54.17
C LYS A 535 6.08 35.89 -52.73
N GLU A 536 6.95 36.65 -52.07
CA GLU A 536 6.65 37.44 -50.88
C GLU A 536 6.65 38.91 -51.34
N THR A 537 5.66 39.73 -50.96
CA THR A 537 5.84 41.09 -50.40
C THR A 537 4.51 41.80 -50.10
N LEU A 538 4.51 42.50 -48.96
CA LEU A 538 3.87 43.81 -48.65
C LEU A 538 2.41 44.06 -49.11
N VAL A 539 1.53 44.27 -48.12
CA VAL A 539 1.45 45.59 -47.44
C VAL A 539 1.73 45.38 -45.95
#